data_AF-A0A814X8D5-F1
#
_entry.id   AF-A0A814X8D5-F1
#
_cell.length_a   1.000
_cell.length_b   1.000
_cell.length_c   1.000
_cell.angle_alpha   90.00
_cell.angle_beta   90.00
_cell.angle_gamma   90.00
#
_symmetry.space_group_name_H-M   'P 1'
#
loop_
_entity.id
_entity.type
_entity.pdbx_description
1 polymer ?
#
loop_
_entity_poly.entity_id
_entity_poly.type
_entity_poly.pdbx_seq_one_letter_code
_entity_poly.pdbx_strand_id
1 'polypeptide(L)'
;MDRWSKGRVVLVGDAGYSTGVSGRGTTLAFIGAYILAGEIGRHQDHTKAFIQYETLMRPYVTAAQEMTPGSIRLFMPKTHTAIALRNTLLSFAARPAVAGLIKRLTESKAAEKVTLPDYETTLAQQ
;
A
#
# COMPACT_ATOMS: atom_id res chain seq x y z
N MET A 1 -2.94 14.51 3.50
CA MET A 1 -2.87 15.58 2.49
C MET A 1 -4.16 15.55 1.70
N ASP A 2 -4.82 16.70 1.55
CA ASP A 2 -6.20 16.75 1.06
C ASP A 2 -6.31 16.62 -0.46
N ARG A 3 -5.25 16.94 -1.20
CA ARG A 3 -5.13 16.71 -2.65
C ARG A 3 -3.72 16.30 -3.04
N TRP A 4 -3.59 15.49 -4.09
CA TRP A 4 -2.29 15.08 -4.65
C TRP A 4 -1.93 15.77 -5.95
N SER A 5 -2.72 16.74 -6.39
CA SER A 5 -2.46 17.50 -7.61
C SER A 5 -2.69 18.99 -7.43
N LYS A 6 -1.97 19.78 -8.23
CA LYS A 6 -2.15 21.24 -8.36
C LYS A 6 -1.82 21.66 -9.78
N GLY A 7 -2.82 22.18 -10.50
CA GLY A 7 -2.68 22.53 -11.91
C GLY A 7 -2.32 21.29 -12.74
N ARG A 8 -1.18 21.33 -13.43
CA ARG A 8 -0.66 20.23 -14.27
C ARG A 8 0.37 19.35 -13.56
N VAL A 9 0.53 19.50 -12.25
CA VAL A 9 1.47 18.72 -11.44
C VAL A 9 0.68 17.76 -10.54
N VAL A 10 1.12 16.50 -10.49
CA VAL A 10 0.53 15.43 -9.68
C VAL A 10 1.63 14.66 -8.95
N LEU A 11 1.33 14.22 -7.73
CA LEU A 11 2.23 13.45 -6.88
C LEU A 11 1.90 11.95 -6.99
N VAL A 12 2.95 11.13 -7.02
CA VAL A 12 2.87 9.67 -7.11
C VAL A 12 3.93 9.03 -6.21
N GLY A 13 3.62 7.85 -5.66
CA GLY A 13 4.49 7.16 -4.72
C GLY A 13 4.68 7.90 -3.40
N ASP A 14 5.87 7.78 -2.82
CA ASP A 14 6.19 8.37 -1.52
C ASP A 14 6.06 9.91 -1.48
N ALA A 15 6.13 10.58 -2.63
CA ALA A 15 5.90 12.02 -2.72
C ALA A 15 4.45 12.42 -2.38
N GLY A 16 3.46 11.56 -2.65
CA GLY A 16 2.04 11.83 -2.39
C GLY A 16 1.48 11.10 -1.17
N TYR A 17 1.95 9.88 -0.92
CA TYR A 17 1.35 8.97 0.07
C TYR A 17 2.36 7.99 0.67
N SER A 18 3.44 8.50 1.27
CA SER A 18 4.36 7.63 1.99
C SER A 18 3.67 6.86 3.12
N THR A 19 4.06 5.59 3.28
CA THR A 19 3.43 4.65 4.20
C THR A 19 4.32 4.22 5.36
N GLY A 20 5.49 4.87 5.48
CA GLY A 20 6.44 4.65 6.57
C GLY A 20 6.83 3.18 6.74
N VAL A 21 6.70 2.67 7.95
CA VAL A 21 7.13 1.31 8.33
C VAL A 21 6.16 0.19 7.90
N SER A 22 5.09 0.49 7.17
CA SER A 22 4.15 -0.53 6.69
C SER A 22 4.76 -1.49 5.64
N GLY A 23 5.85 -1.07 4.98
CA GLY A 23 6.48 -1.82 3.88
C GLY A 23 5.68 -1.82 2.57
N ARG A 24 4.61 -1.02 2.47
CA ARG A 24 3.70 -1.01 1.30
C ARG A 24 4.02 0.10 0.27
N GLY A 25 5.08 0.87 0.49
CA GLY A 25 5.45 2.01 -0.36
C GLY A 25 5.66 1.64 -1.82
N THR A 26 6.45 0.59 -2.09
CA THR A 26 6.72 0.12 -3.46
C THR A 26 5.45 -0.37 -4.16
N THR A 27 4.63 -1.16 -3.48
CA THR A 27 3.35 -1.64 -4.04
C THR A 27 2.44 -0.47 -4.43
N LEU A 28 2.32 0.53 -3.55
CA LEU A 28 1.51 1.72 -3.85
C LEU A 28 2.11 2.59 -4.95
N ALA A 29 3.44 2.68 -5.05
CA ALA A 29 4.09 3.40 -6.14
C ALA A 29 3.73 2.77 -7.50
N PHE A 30 3.73 1.44 -7.60
CA PHE A 30 3.32 0.75 -8.82
C PHE A 30 1.83 0.90 -9.13
N ILE A 31 0.94 0.67 -8.16
CA ILE A 31 -0.50 0.84 -8.34
C ILE A 31 -0.81 2.28 -8.75
N GLY A 32 -0.20 3.25 -8.07
CA GLY A 32 -0.37 4.67 -8.34
C GLY A 32 0.11 5.08 -9.73
N ALA A 33 1.27 4.59 -10.16
CA ALA A 33 1.78 4.86 -11.50
C ALA A 33 0.87 4.28 -12.58
N TYR A 34 0.38 3.04 -12.39
CA TYR A 34 -0.54 2.38 -13.32
C TYR A 34 -1.87 3.13 -13.46
N ILE A 35 -2.52 3.45 -12.34
CA ILE A 35 -3.79 4.18 -12.34
C ILE A 35 -3.58 5.60 -12.91
N LEU A 36 -2.52 6.30 -12.53
CA LEU A 36 -2.26 7.64 -13.05
C LEU A 36 -2.09 7.64 -14.57
N ALA A 37 -1.27 6.72 -15.10
CA ALA A 37 -1.06 6.59 -16.53
C ALA A 37 -2.36 6.25 -17.27
N GLY A 38 -3.15 5.32 -16.74
CA GLY A 38 -4.44 4.93 -17.30
C GLY A 38 -5.46 6.07 -17.32
N GLU A 39 -5.58 6.83 -16.23
CA GLU A 39 -6.50 7.96 -16.15
C GLU A 39 -6.09 9.13 -17.05
N ILE A 40 -4.78 9.38 -17.20
CA ILE A 40 -4.25 10.36 -18.18
C ILE A 40 -4.56 9.91 -19.61
N GLY A 41 -4.37 8.63 -19.93
CA GLY A 41 -4.67 8.10 -21.27
C GLY A 41 -6.17 8.15 -21.61
N ARG A 42 -7.03 7.93 -20.62
CA ARG A 42 -8.49 7.86 -20.79
C ARG A 42 -9.17 9.24 -20.92
N HIS A 43 -8.56 10.30 -20.40
CA HIS A 43 -9.17 11.63 -20.32
C HIS A 43 -8.37 12.68 -21.10
N GLN A 44 -9.06 13.48 -21.93
CA GLN A 44 -8.44 14.65 -22.59
C GLN A 44 -8.13 15.79 -21.61
N ASP A 45 -8.88 15.90 -20.51
CA ASP A 45 -8.70 16.91 -19.47
C ASP A 45 -7.93 16.33 -18.28
N HIS A 46 -6.73 16.86 -18.04
CA HIS A 46 -5.86 16.46 -16.93
C HIS A 46 -6.53 16.64 -15.56
N THR A 47 -7.44 17.60 -15.41
CA THR A 47 -8.14 17.85 -14.15
C THR A 47 -9.03 16.67 -13.79
N LYS A 48 -9.75 16.13 -14.79
CA LYS A 48 -10.59 14.93 -14.62
C LYS A 48 -9.73 13.70 -14.34
N ALA A 49 -8.64 13.51 -15.09
CA ALA A 49 -7.70 12.42 -14.87
C ALA A 49 -7.16 12.41 -13.43
N PHE A 50 -6.74 13.56 -12.91
CA PHE A 50 -6.16 13.66 -11.57
C PHE A 50 -7.20 13.43 -10.46
N ILE A 51 -8.45 13.89 -10.65
CA ILE A 51 -9.55 13.62 -9.72
C ILE A 51 -9.84 12.11 -9.67
N GLN A 52 -9.89 11.44 -10.82
CA GLN A 52 -10.16 10.01 -10.88
C GLN A 52 -9.00 9.20 -10.30
N TYR A 53 -7.75 9.55 -10.64
CA TYR A 53 -6.56 8.97 -10.03
C TYR A 53 -6.61 9.04 -8.51
N GLU A 54 -6.88 10.22 -7.96
CA GLU A 54 -6.95 10.41 -6.52
C GLU A 54 -8.07 9.57 -5.90
N THR A 55 -9.27 9.59 -6.49
CA THR A 55 -10.43 8.83 -6.03
C THR A 55 -10.14 7.32 -5.95
N LEU A 56 -9.53 6.76 -7.00
CA LEU A 56 -9.19 5.34 -7.07
C LEU A 56 -8.06 4.95 -6.12
N MET A 57 -7.10 5.86 -5.88
CA MET A 57 -5.95 5.58 -5.02
C MET A 57 -6.23 5.73 -3.52
N ARG A 58 -7.23 6.54 -3.12
CA ARG A 58 -7.54 6.82 -1.70
C ARG A 58 -7.76 5.54 -0.85
N PRO A 59 -8.56 4.55 -1.27
CA PRO A 59 -8.75 3.33 -0.48
C PRO A 59 -7.44 2.56 -0.26
N TYR A 60 -6.60 2.44 -1.29
CA TYR A 60 -5.32 1.74 -1.22
C TYR A 60 -4.34 2.43 -0.25
N VAL A 61 -4.26 3.75 -0.34
CA VAL A 61 -3.40 4.57 0.53
C VAL A 61 -3.89 4.50 1.98
N THR A 62 -5.18 4.70 2.22
CA THR A 62 -5.75 4.64 3.57
C THR A 62 -5.47 3.28 4.21
N ALA A 63 -5.78 2.17 3.52
CA ALA A 63 -5.54 0.83 4.03
C ALA A 63 -4.05 0.54 4.29
N ALA A 64 -3.13 1.18 3.56
CA ALA A 64 -1.70 1.00 3.74
C ALA A 64 -1.10 1.88 4.85
N GLN A 65 -1.71 3.04 5.11
CA GLN A 65 -1.33 3.95 6.19
C GLN A 65 -2.00 3.59 7.52
N GLU A 66 -3.10 2.85 7.48
CA GLU A 66 -3.75 2.29 8.66
C GLU A 66 -2.78 1.33 9.38
N MET A 67 -2.30 1.78 10.53
CA MET A 67 -1.49 0.98 11.43
C MET A 67 -2.30 0.65 12.67
N THR A 68 -2.31 -0.62 13.08
CA THR A 68 -2.92 -1.03 14.34
C THR A 68 -2.28 -0.24 15.49
N PRO A 69 -3.06 0.43 16.36
CA PRO A 69 -2.53 1.17 17.49
C PRO A 69 -1.57 0.30 18.33
N GLY A 70 -0.39 0.83 18.64
CA GLY A 70 0.64 0.11 19.41
C GLY A 70 1.53 -0.84 18.61
N SER A 71 1.23 -1.13 17.33
CA SER A 71 2.06 -1.99 16.47
C SER A 71 3.51 -1.51 16.38
N ILE A 72 3.73 -0.20 16.14
CA ILE A 72 5.08 0.39 16.10
C ILE A 72 5.84 0.15 17.41
N ARG A 73 5.20 0.28 18.57
CA ARG A 73 5.86 0.07 19.88
C ARG A 73 6.22 -1.40 20.10
N LEU A 74 5.40 -2.33 19.59
CA LEU A 74 5.66 -3.76 19.65
C LEU A 74 6.84 -4.16 18.74
N PHE A 75 6.91 -3.58 17.53
CA PHE A 75 7.99 -3.86 16.59
C PHE A 75 9.29 -3.10 16.92
N MET A 76 9.22 -1.92 17.53
CA MET A 76 10.36 -1.07 17.88
C MET A 76 10.41 -0.78 19.39
N PRO A 77 10.67 -1.81 20.23
CA PRO A 77 10.79 -1.62 21.68
C PRO A 77 12.03 -0.79 22.03
N LYS A 78 11.89 0.10 23.03
CA LYS A 78 12.97 1.01 23.47
C LYS A 78 13.84 0.44 24.58
N THR A 79 13.49 -0.70 25.17
CA THR A 79 14.22 -1.30 26.30
C THR A 79 14.92 -2.59 25.90
N HIS A 80 16.11 -2.82 26.46
CA HIS A 80 16.90 -4.03 26.19
C HIS A 80 16.13 -5.32 26.51
N THR A 81 15.35 -5.33 27.60
CA THR A 81 14.53 -6.49 27.99
C THR A 81 13.42 -6.78 26.99
N ALA A 82 12.75 -5.74 26.48
CA ALA A 82 11.71 -5.90 25.47
C ALA A 82 12.29 -6.29 24.10
N ILE A 83 13.49 -5.80 23.75
CA ILE A 83 14.22 -6.24 22.55
C ILE A 83 14.56 -7.73 22.67
N ALA A 84 15.08 -8.18 23.81
CA ALA A 84 15.41 -9.59 24.03
C ALA A 84 14.15 -10.47 23.95
N LEU A 85 13.06 -10.07 24.61
CA LEU A 85 11.78 -10.79 24.54
C LEU A 85 11.25 -10.89 23.11
N ARG A 86 11.22 -9.77 22.38
CA ARG A 86 10.80 -9.73 20.97
C ARG A 86 11.66 -10.67 20.13
N ASN A 87 12.98 -10.63 20.26
CA ASN A 87 13.90 -11.46 19.48
C ASN A 87 13.73 -12.95 19.80
N THR A 88 13.50 -13.31 21.07
CA THR A 88 13.21 -14.70 21.47
C THR A 88 11.90 -15.20 20.86
N LEU A 89 10.83 -14.39 20.93
CA LEU A 89 9.53 -14.72 20.32
C LEU A 89 9.64 -14.88 18.80
N LEU A 90 10.32 -13.94 18.12
CA LEU A 90 10.54 -14.00 16.67
C LEU A 90 11.37 -15.23 16.28
N SER A 91 12.41 -15.57 17.05
CA SER A 91 13.25 -16.75 16.80
C SER A 91 12.46 -18.04 16.95
N PHE A 92 11.53 -18.10 17.90
CA PHE A 92 10.62 -19.22 18.06
C PHE A 92 9.63 -19.32 16.89
N ALA A 93 9.04 -18.19 16.48
CA ALA A 93 8.08 -18.13 15.37
C ALA A 93 8.72 -18.49 14.01
N ALA A 94 10.01 -18.21 13.83
CA ALA A 94 10.77 -18.53 12.62
C ALA A 94 11.08 -20.04 12.48
N ARG A 95 10.76 -20.87 13.48
CA ARG A 95 10.96 -22.32 13.38
C ARG A 95 10.07 -22.92 12.29
N PRO A 96 10.56 -23.82 11.43
CA PRO A 96 9.85 -24.28 10.23
C PRO A 96 8.43 -24.81 10.50
N ALA A 97 8.25 -25.58 11.57
CA ALA A 97 6.95 -26.12 11.96
C ALA A 97 5.95 -25.03 12.38
N VAL A 98 6.42 -24.01 13.10
CA VAL A 98 5.59 -22.89 13.58
C VAL A 98 5.29 -21.93 12.42
N ALA A 99 6.30 -21.58 11.62
CA ALA A 99 6.15 -20.75 10.44
C ALA A 99 5.15 -21.35 9.42
N GLY A 100 5.21 -22.67 9.21
CA GLY A 100 4.26 -23.38 8.35
C GLY A 100 2.82 -23.32 8.85
N LEU A 101 2.60 -23.40 10.16
CA LEU A 101 1.28 -23.24 10.77
C LEU A 101 0.76 -21.80 10.67
N ILE A 102 1.61 -20.81 11.00
CA ILE A 102 1.26 -19.38 10.91
C ILE A 102 0.87 -19.04 9.46
N LYS A 103 1.65 -19.48 8.48
CA LYS A 103 1.38 -19.26 7.06
C LYS A 103 0.01 -19.78 6.64
N ARG A 104 -0.36 -21.00 7.05
CA ARG A 104 -1.69 -21.58 6.76
C ARG A 104 -2.84 -20.77 7.37
N LEU A 105 -2.62 -20.18 8.54
CA LEU A 105 -3.61 -19.36 9.22
C LEU A 105 -3.73 -17.95 8.62
N THR A 106 -2.67 -17.42 7.99
CA THR A 106 -2.67 -16.08 7.38
C THR A 106 -3.04 -16.08 5.89
N GLU A 107 -2.68 -17.12 5.13
CA GLU A 107 -3.06 -17.25 3.71
C GLU A 107 -4.57 -17.28 3.50
N SER A 108 -5.34 -17.80 4.45
CA SER A 108 -6.81 -17.80 4.40
C SER A 108 -7.44 -16.40 4.54
N LYS A 109 -6.70 -15.41 5.05
CA LYS A 109 -7.16 -14.01 5.21
C LYS A 109 -6.64 -13.04 4.14
N ALA A 110 -5.60 -13.41 3.39
CA ALA A 110 -4.88 -12.47 2.52
C ALA A 110 -5.46 -12.34 1.08
N ALA A 111 -6.50 -13.10 0.74
CA ALA A 111 -7.10 -13.08 -0.60
C ALA A 111 -8.10 -11.93 -0.82
N GLU A 112 -7.83 -10.74 -0.28
CA GLU A 112 -8.59 -9.54 -0.66
C GLU A 112 -8.05 -9.06 -2.01
N LYS A 113 -8.83 -9.34 -3.08
CA LYS A 113 -8.48 -9.02 -4.46
C LYS A 113 -8.33 -7.50 -4.64
N VAL A 114 -7.11 -7.04 -4.88
CA VAL A 114 -6.86 -5.69 -5.38
C VAL A 114 -7.49 -5.58 -6.77
N THR A 115 -8.59 -4.81 -6.87
CA THR A 115 -9.31 -4.63 -8.13
C THR A 115 -8.74 -3.42 -8.86
N LEU A 116 -7.85 -3.67 -9.82
CA LEU A 116 -7.30 -2.62 -10.68
C LEU A 116 -8.19 -2.42 -11.90
N PRO A 117 -8.40 -1.17 -12.36
CA PRO A 117 -9.06 -0.91 -13.64
C PRO A 117 -8.27 -1.53 -14.80
N ASP A 118 -8.98 -2.00 -15.82
CA ASP A 118 -8.37 -2.45 -17.07
C ASP A 118 -8.32 -1.31 -18.09
N TYR A 119 -7.11 -0.80 -18.35
CA TYR A 119 -6.88 0.29 -19.29
C TYR A 119 -6.51 -0.21 -20.70
N GLU A 120 -6.03 -1.47 -20.85
CA GLU A 120 -5.63 -2.06 -22.14
C GLU A 120 -6.84 -2.16 -23.09
N THR A 121 -7.97 -2.63 -22.56
CA THR A 121 -9.20 -2.79 -23.35
C THR A 121 -9.86 -1.45 -23.72
N THR A 122 -9.61 -0.39 -22.94
CA THR A 122 -10.23 0.93 -23.17
C THR A 122 -9.43 1.79 -24.18
N LEU A 123 -8.10 1.72 -24.14
CA LEU A 123 -7.23 2.53 -25.01
C LEU A 123 -7.18 2.03 -26.45
N ALA A 124 -7.44 0.73 -26.69
CA ALA A 124 -7.51 0.15 -28.03
C ALA A 124 -8.75 0.54 -28.84
N GLN A 125 -9.72 1.25 -28.23
CA GLN A 125 -11.00 1.63 -28.83
C GLN A 125 -11.15 3.13 -29.11
N GLN A 126 -10.10 3.93 -28.85
CA GLN A 126 -10.03 5.37 -29.13
C GLN A 126 -9.12 5.65 -30.31
#